data_AF-A0A4Q5NYG6-F1
#
_entry.id   AF-A0A4Q5NYG6-F1
#
_cell.length_a   1.000
_cell.length_b   1.000
_cell.length_c   1.000
_cell.angle_alpha   90.00
_cell.angle_beta   90.00
_cell.angle_gamma   90.00
#
_symmetry.space_group_name_H-M   'P 1'
#
loop_
_entity.id
_entity.type
_entity.pdbx_description
1 polymer ?
#
loop_
_entity_poly.entity_id
_entity_poly.type
_entity_poly.pdbx_seq_one_letter_code
_entity_poly.pdbx_strand_id
1 'polypeptide(L)' 'MSTTLRQVKTFRGSNNEALAEEINKWVNFTHAIPYSMTVNDKDGDLCAFVIYELPAEKQRHLGMR' A
#
# COMPACT_ATOMS: atom_id res chain seq x y z
N MET A 1 6.67 24.73 0.61
CA MET A 1 5.63 23.74 0.94
C MET A 1 6.13 22.39 0.46
N SER A 2 6.19 21.38 1.33
CA SER A 2 6.55 20.02 0.93
C SER A 2 5.35 19.41 0.20
N THR A 3 5.44 19.20 -1.11
CA THR A 3 4.47 18.42 -1.86
C THR A 3 4.60 16.97 -1.41
N THR A 4 3.75 16.53 -0.49
CA THR A 4 3.75 15.11 -0.11
C THR A 4 3.24 14.30 -1.31
N LEU A 5 4.15 13.62 -1.99
CA LEU A 5 3.85 12.77 -3.13
C LEU A 5 3.11 11.53 -2.63
N ARG A 6 1.78 11.52 -2.84
CA ARG A 6 0.96 10.33 -2.57
C ARG A 6 1.21 9.30 -3.64
N GLN A 7 1.44 8.08 -3.20
CA GLN A 7 1.75 6.94 -4.07
C GLN A 7 0.61 5.94 -4.04
N VAL A 8 0.53 5.12 -5.08
CA VAL A 8 -0.44 4.03 -5.18
C VAL A 8 0.33 2.72 -5.24
N LYS A 9 -0.07 1.76 -4.41
CA LYS A 9 0.40 0.39 -4.49
C LYS A 9 -0.78 -0.54 -4.65
N THR A 10 -0.64 -1.50 -5.56
CA THR A 10 -1.67 -2.50 -5.83
C THR A 10 -1.30 -3.81 -5.15
N PHE A 11 -2.30 -4.47 -4.58
CA PHE A 11 -2.20 -5.78 -3.96
C PHE A 11 -3.24 -6.72 -4.58
N ARG A 12 -2.95 -8.02 -4.55
CA ARG A 12 -3.88 -9.07 -4.98
C ARG A 12 -3.98 -10.15 -3.91
N GLY A 13 -5.15 -10.74 -3.76
CA GLY A 13 -5.39 -11.82 -2.82
C GLY A 13 -6.58 -12.67 -3.26
N SER A 14 -6.56 -13.94 -2.87
CA SER A 14 -7.64 -14.90 -3.16
C SER A 14 -8.86 -14.74 -2.26
N ASN A 15 -8.71 -14.01 -1.15
CA ASN A 15 -9.78 -13.64 -0.23
C ASN A 15 -9.37 -12.41 0.59
N ASN A 16 -10.31 -11.88 1.38
CA ASN A 16 -10.11 -10.66 2.16
C ASN A 16 -9.00 -10.81 3.22
N GLU A 17 -8.86 -11.97 3.84
CA GLU A 17 -7.88 -12.23 4.89
C GLU A 17 -6.46 -12.23 4.32
N ALA A 18 -6.21 -12.99 3.24
CA ALA A 18 -4.93 -13.04 2.55
C ALA A 18 -4.53 -11.66 2.01
N LEU A 19 -5.48 -10.92 1.45
CA LEU A 19 -5.24 -9.56 0.96
C LEU A 19 -4.87 -8.61 2.10
N ALA A 20 -5.59 -8.65 3.22
CA ALA A 20 -5.30 -7.83 4.38
C ALA A 20 -3.95 -8.17 5.02
N GLU A 21 -3.59 -9.46 5.08
CA GLU A 21 -2.30 -9.91 5.59
C GLU A 21 -1.13 -9.36 4.76
N GLU A 22 -1.22 -9.43 3.43
CA GLU A 22 -0.18 -8.92 2.54
C GLU A 22 -0.04 -7.39 2.62
N ILE A 23 -1.15 -6.68 2.72
CA ILE A 23 -1.13 -5.22 2.94
C ILE A 23 -0.47 -4.91 4.28
N ASN A 24 -0.85 -5.60 5.36
CA ASN A 24 -0.30 -5.36 6.70
C ASN A 24 1.20 -5.68 6.78
N LYS A 25 1.65 -6.79 6.19
CA LYS A 25 3.09 -7.12 6.08
C LYS A 25 3.85 -6.00 5.40
N TRP A 26 3.34 -5.50 4.27
CA TRP A 26 3.98 -4.43 3.54
C TRP A 26 3.98 -3.09 4.31
N VAL A 27 2.87 -2.73 4.95
CA VAL A 27 2.78 -1.52 5.80
C VAL A 27 3.80 -1.60 6.93
N ASN A 28 3.88 -2.73 7.64
CA ASN A 28 4.83 -2.91 8.74
C ASN A 28 6.29 -2.87 8.26
N PHE A 29 6.59 -3.43 7.09
CA PHE A 29 7.93 -3.41 6.52
C PHE A 29 8.36 -2.01 6.06
N THR A 30 7.46 -1.28 5.41
CA THR A 30 7.77 0.03 4.80
C THR A 30 7.52 1.22 5.72
N HIS A 31 6.75 1.03 6.78
CA HIS A 31 6.14 2.10 7.57
C HIS A 31 5.32 3.08 6.73
N ALA A 32 4.70 2.60 5.65
CA ALA A 32 3.78 3.38 4.86
C ALA A 32 2.58 3.82 5.72
N ILE A 33 2.10 5.04 5.47
CA ILE A 33 0.91 5.62 6.13
C ILE A 33 -0.24 5.53 5.11
N PRO A 34 -1.19 4.59 5.27
CA PRO A 34 -2.30 4.45 4.34
C PRO A 34 -3.33 5.56 4.55
N TYR A 35 -3.82 6.15 3.46
CA TYR A 35 -4.86 7.19 3.47
C TYR A 35 -6.22 6.66 3.04
N SER A 36 -6.22 5.87 1.97
CA SER A 36 -7.43 5.35 1.35
C SER A 36 -7.13 4.02 0.69
N MET A 37 -8.12 3.16 0.67
CA MET A 37 -8.05 1.84 0.07
C MET A 37 -9.35 1.56 -0.69
N THR A 38 -9.23 1.08 -1.91
CA THR A 38 -10.35 0.55 -2.69
C THR A 38 -10.06 -0.90 -3.03
N VAL A 39 -11.03 -1.78 -2.75
CA VAL A 39 -10.93 -3.21 -3.06
C VAL A 39 -11.96 -3.52 -4.13
N ASN A 40 -11.51 -4.15 -5.21
CA ASN A 40 -12.37 -4.67 -6.26
C ASN A 40 -12.31 -6.20 -6.23
N ASP A 41 -13.47 -6.83 -6.31
CA ASP A 41 -13.60 -8.24 -6.62
C ASP A 41 -13.86 -8.37 -8.12
N LYS A 42 -12.96 -9.08 -8.82
CA LYS A 42 -13.16 -9.42 -10.22
C LYS A 42 -12.94 -10.91 -10.39
N ASP A 43 -14.03 -11.63 -10.65
CA ASP A 43 -14.04 -13.06 -10.91
C ASP A 43 -13.43 -13.90 -9.76
N GLY A 44 -13.54 -13.45 -8.51
CA GLY A 44 -13.00 -14.13 -7.33
C GLY A 44 -11.57 -13.74 -6.98
N ASP A 45 -10.90 -12.92 -7.81
CA ASP A 45 -9.62 -12.30 -7.49
C ASP A 45 -9.86 -10.93 -6.88
N LEU A 46 -9.42 -10.75 -5.63
CA LEU A 46 -9.47 -9.45 -4.99
C LEU A 46 -8.24 -8.63 -5.35
N CYS A 47 -8.47 -7.37 -5.74
CA CYS A 47 -7.44 -6.40 -6.05
C CYS A 47 -7.64 -5.15 -5.20
N ALA A 48 -6.66 -4.81 -4.34
CA ALA A 48 -6.67 -3.58 -3.56
C ALA A 48 -5.75 -2.52 -4.17
N PHE A 49 -6.22 -1.28 -4.20
CA PHE A 49 -5.45 -0.10 -4.51
C PHE A 49 -5.30 0.72 -3.24
N VAL A 50 -4.08 0.80 -2.71
CA VAL A 50 -3.77 1.53 -1.47
C VAL A 50 -3.07 2.83 -1.83
N ILE A 51 -3.68 3.95 -1.46
CA ILE A 51 -3.07 5.28 -1.53
C ILE A 51 -2.33 5.51 -0.21
N TYR A 52 -1.05 5.84 -0.29
CA TYR A 52 -0.19 5.96 0.89
C TYR A 52 0.84 7.08 0.76
N GLU A 53 1.43 7.42 1.89
CA GLU A 53 2.65 8.22 1.96
C GLU A 53 3.75 7.43 2.69
N LEU A 54 5.00 7.67 2.31
CA LEU A 54 6.16 7.13 3.01
C LEU A 54 6.85 8.24 3.81
N PRO A 55 7.23 8.00 5.06
CA PRO A 55 8.09 8.92 5.80
C PRO A 55 9.39 9.21 5.03
N ALA A 56 9.85 10.46 5.04
CA ALA A 56 11.01 10.89 4.26
C ALA A 56 12.28 10.11 4.62
N GLU A 57 12.47 9.72 5.88
CA GLU A 57 13.59 8.87 6.28
C GLU A 57 13.54 7.46 5.65
N LYS A 58 12.34 6.93 5.41
CA LYS A 58 12.13 5.60 4.81
C LYS A 58 12.27 5.63 3.29
N GLN A 59 11.87 6.72 2.63
CA GLN A 59 12.06 6.88 1.18
C GLN A 59 13.54 6.73 0.79
N ARG A 60 14.45 7.36 1.55
CA ARG A 60 15.90 7.25 1.34
C ARG A 60 16.42 5.81 1.51
N HIS A 61 15.94 5.12 2.53
CA HIS A 61 16.36 3.74 2.82
C HIS A 61 15.84 2.74 1.77
N LEU A 62 14.68 3.03 1.17
CA LEU A 62 14.08 2.24 0.11
C LEU A 62 14.61 2.59 -1.30
N GLY A 63 15.60 3.49 -1.40
CA GLY A 63 16.17 3.92 -2.68
C GLY A 63 15.22 4.75 -3.55
N MET A 64 14.17 5.31 -2.95
CA MET A 64 13.18 6.14 -3.63
C MET A 64 13.64 7.60 -3.55
N ARG A 65 13.76 8.25 -4.72
CA ARG A 65 14.22 9.64 -4.89
C ARG A 65 13.07 10.62 -4.79
#